data_AF-A0A9E6CCD6-F1
#
_entry.id   AF-A0A9E6CCD6-F1
#
_cell.length_a   1.000
_cell.length_b   1.000
_cell.length_c   1.000
_cell.angle_alpha   90.00
_cell.angle_beta   90.00
_cell.angle_gamma   90.00
#
_symmetry.space_group_name_H-M   'P 1'
#
loop_
_entity.id
_entity.type
_entity.pdbx_description
1 polymer ?
#
loop_
_entity_poly.entity_id
_entity_poly.type
_entity_poly.pdbx_seq_one_letter_code
_entity_poly.pdbx_strand_id
1 'polypeptide(L)'
;MTIKSATIRMPQKRSYGARVPRRGPAFRPNLGVFQSSLKGVVTFLILALFLGLSLFTSYKVKNVAADISQLEQRYASVEGENGQLKAQLAQMASKSTLAKLGKRLGLRPPAQDQIVTLPE
;
A
#
# COMPACT_ATOMS: atom_id res chain seq x y z
N MET A 1 67.10 69.16 -80.19
CA MET A 1 65.90 68.32 -80.43
C MET A 1 65.67 67.47 -79.18
N THR A 2 64.57 67.69 -78.46
CA THR A 2 64.28 67.05 -77.16
C THR A 2 63.29 65.90 -77.33
N ILE A 3 63.69 64.67 -77.00
CA ILE A 3 62.84 63.48 -77.07
C ILE A 3 61.99 63.43 -75.79
N LYS A 4 60.66 63.51 -75.92
CA LYS A 4 59.71 63.39 -74.82
C LYS A 4 59.40 61.90 -74.59
N SER A 5 59.75 61.37 -73.42
CA SER A 5 59.42 60.00 -73.03
C SER A 5 57.96 59.93 -72.55
N ALA A 6 57.22 58.95 -73.07
CA ALA A 6 55.84 58.67 -72.67
C ALA A 6 55.82 57.51 -71.67
N THR A 7 55.45 57.77 -70.42
CA THR A 7 55.31 56.74 -69.38
C THR A 7 53.87 56.21 -69.36
N ILE A 8 53.69 54.97 -69.79
CA ILE A 8 52.39 54.28 -69.76
C ILE A 8 52.12 53.82 -68.30
N ARG A 9 51.06 54.36 -67.68
CA ARG A 9 50.63 53.94 -66.33
C ARG A 9 49.71 52.72 -66.46
N MET A 10 50.15 51.57 -65.96
CA MET A 10 49.28 50.38 -65.85
C MET A 10 48.25 50.54 -64.71
N PRO A 11 47.00 50.07 -64.90
CA PRO A 11 45.99 50.07 -63.85
C PRO A 11 46.25 48.97 -62.81
N GLN A 12 46.24 49.34 -61.53
CA GLN A 12 46.31 48.39 -60.42
C GLN A 12 45.01 47.58 -60.32
N LYS A 13 45.12 46.25 -60.31
CA LYS A 13 44.01 45.34 -60.04
C LYS A 13 43.55 45.51 -58.58
N ARG A 14 42.25 45.81 -58.37
CA ARG A 14 41.62 45.84 -57.05
C ARG A 14 41.48 44.42 -56.51
N SER A 15 42.09 44.14 -55.37
CA SER A 15 41.93 42.90 -54.61
C SER A 15 40.49 42.81 -54.09
N TYR A 16 39.74 41.79 -54.51
CA TYR A 16 38.44 41.48 -53.94
C TYR A 16 38.63 40.99 -52.50
N GLY A 17 38.18 41.77 -51.52
CA GLY A 17 38.10 41.35 -50.12
C GLY A 17 37.11 40.21 -49.95
N ALA A 18 37.53 39.14 -49.27
CA ALA A 18 36.66 38.02 -48.94
C ALA A 18 35.53 38.49 -48.02
N ARG A 19 34.28 38.24 -48.41
CA ARG A 19 33.11 38.48 -47.54
C ARG A 19 33.14 37.47 -46.40
N VAL A 20 33.34 37.96 -45.18
CA VAL A 20 33.16 37.17 -43.96
C VAL A 20 31.65 36.90 -43.78
N PRO A 21 31.21 35.65 -43.63
CA PRO A 21 29.79 35.37 -43.38
C PRO A 21 29.40 35.89 -42.00
N ARG A 22 28.40 36.78 -41.97
CA ARG A 22 27.70 37.17 -40.72
C ARG A 22 27.02 35.91 -40.17
N ARG A 23 27.51 35.39 -39.05
CA ARG A 23 26.77 34.41 -38.24
C ARG A 23 25.45 35.04 -37.81
N GLY A 24 24.34 34.51 -38.31
CA GLY A 24 23.01 34.84 -37.81
C GLY A 24 22.85 34.45 -36.34
N PRO A 25 21.81 34.95 -35.66
CA PRO A 25 21.60 34.67 -34.25
C PRO A 25 21.50 33.15 -34.03
N ALA A 26 22.35 32.62 -33.15
CA ALA A 26 22.31 31.22 -32.75
C ALA A 26 20.97 30.95 -32.07
N PHE A 27 20.21 29.99 -32.60
CA PHE A 27 18.99 29.48 -31.97
C PHE A 27 19.40 28.85 -30.62
N ARG A 28 19.17 29.56 -29.52
CA ARG A 28 19.34 29.02 -28.18
C ARG A 28 18.02 28.33 -27.81
N PRO A 29 17.95 27.00 -27.70
CA PRO A 29 16.75 26.36 -27.19
C PRO A 29 16.51 26.85 -25.74
N ASN A 30 15.30 27.31 -25.46
CA ASN A 30 14.87 27.77 -24.14
C ASN A 30 14.89 26.60 -23.13
N LEU A 31 16.04 26.36 -22.49
CA LEU A 31 16.22 25.36 -21.44
C LEU A 31 15.30 25.57 -20.21
N GLY A 32 14.72 26.77 -20.03
CA GLY A 32 13.83 27.08 -18.92
C GLY A 32 12.47 26.37 -18.96
N VAL A 33 11.96 26.03 -20.15
CA VAL A 33 10.64 25.37 -20.28
C VAL A 33 10.71 23.90 -19.85
N PHE A 34 11.85 23.24 -20.09
CA PHE A 34 12.07 21.84 -19.73
C PHE A 34 12.27 21.61 -18.22
N GLN A 35 12.82 22.59 -17.48
CA GLN A 35 12.95 22.45 -16.01
C GLN A 35 11.63 22.64 -15.28
N SER A 36 10.76 23.54 -15.75
CA SER A 36 9.42 23.73 -15.19
C SER A 36 8.51 22.54 -15.46
N SER A 37 8.62 21.91 -16.65
CA SER A 37 7.86 20.69 -16.95
C SER A 37 8.31 19.50 -16.09
N LEU A 38 9.61 19.37 -15.80
CA LEU A 38 10.12 18.28 -14.96
C LEU A 38 9.56 18.33 -13.53
N LYS A 39 9.50 19.52 -12.92
CA LYS A 39 8.89 19.71 -11.59
C LYS A 39 7.41 19.32 -11.60
N GLY A 40 6.67 19.72 -12.64
CA GLY A 40 5.28 19.32 -12.83
C GLY A 40 5.12 17.80 -12.92
N VAL A 41 5.90 17.14 -13.76
CA VAL A 41 5.88 15.68 -13.92
C VAL A 41 6.19 14.97 -12.59
N VAL A 42 7.20 15.43 -11.84
CA VAL A 42 7.54 14.88 -10.53
C VAL A 42 6.38 15.05 -9.53
N THR A 43 5.74 16.23 -9.48
CA THR A 43 4.58 16.44 -8.60
C THR A 43 3.39 15.55 -8.97
N PHE A 44 3.13 15.34 -10.26
CA PHE A 44 2.10 14.41 -10.72
C PHE A 44 2.42 12.97 -10.35
N LEU A 45 3.69 12.55 -10.46
CA LEU A 45 4.13 11.21 -10.06
C LEU A 45 3.96 10.97 -8.56
N ILE A 46 4.34 11.95 -7.73
CA ILE A 46 4.15 11.88 -6.28
C ILE A 46 2.66 11.80 -5.95
N LEU A 47 1.82 12.63 -6.58
CA LEU A 47 0.38 12.62 -6.37
C LEU A 47 -0.23 11.27 -6.78
N ALA A 48 0.17 10.71 -7.92
CA ALA A 48 -0.26 9.39 -8.38
C ALA A 48 0.17 8.28 -7.41
N LEU A 49 1.38 8.35 -6.86
CA LEU A 49 1.86 7.45 -5.82
C LEU A 49 1.00 7.53 -4.55
N PHE A 50 0.71 8.73 -4.06
CA PHE A 50 -0.16 8.91 -2.89
C PHE A 50 -1.58 8.41 -3.13
N LEU A 51 -2.15 8.64 -4.31
CA LEU A 51 -3.46 8.11 -4.70
C LEU A 51 -3.45 6.57 -4.79
N GLY A 52 -2.43 5.99 -5.40
CA GLY A 52 -2.28 4.53 -5.50
C GLY A 52 -2.12 3.89 -4.12
N LEU A 53 -1.30 4.48 -3.26
CA LEU A 53 -1.13 4.04 -1.87
C LEU A 53 -2.44 4.15 -1.09
N SER A 54 -3.17 5.27 -1.18
CA SER A 54 -4.42 5.44 -0.43
C SER A 54 -5.49 4.41 -0.82
N LEU A 55 -5.62 4.12 -2.12
CA LEU A 55 -6.54 3.10 -2.62
C LEU A 55 -6.12 1.71 -2.16
N PHE A 56 -4.83 1.38 -2.24
CA PHE A 56 -4.31 0.09 -1.79
C PHE A 56 -4.50 -0.10 -0.28
N THR A 57 -4.18 0.91 0.52
CA THR A 57 -4.38 0.88 1.98
C THR A 57 -5.86 0.77 2.33
N SER A 58 -6.74 1.50 1.64
CA SER A 58 -8.19 1.42 1.84
C SER A 58 -8.72 0.01 1.53
N TYR A 59 -8.25 -0.63 0.46
CA TYR A 59 -8.60 -2.00 0.14
C TYR A 59 -8.15 -2.99 1.23
N LYS A 60 -6.91 -2.86 1.70
CA LYS A 60 -6.39 -3.68 2.79
C LYS A 60 -7.16 -3.49 4.09
N VAL A 61 -7.51 -2.25 4.44
CA VAL A 61 -8.29 -1.93 5.65
C VAL A 61 -9.69 -2.55 5.55
N LYS A 62 -10.36 -2.49 4.39
CA LYS A 62 -11.66 -3.14 4.20
C LYS A 62 -11.59 -4.65 4.38
N ASN A 63 -10.56 -5.30 3.85
CA ASN A 63 -10.38 -6.74 4.02
C ASN A 63 -10.13 -7.10 5.48
N VAL A 64 -9.25 -6.37 6.16
CA VAL A 64 -9.01 -6.58 7.60
C VAL A 64 -10.28 -6.35 8.42
N ALA A 65 -11.08 -5.33 8.10
CA ALA A 65 -12.36 -5.10 8.76
C ALA A 65 -13.35 -6.26 8.53
N ALA A 66 -13.39 -6.82 7.33
CA ALA A 66 -14.20 -8.00 7.03
C ALA A 66 -13.72 -9.23 7.83
N ASP A 67 -12.41 -9.46 7.89
CA ASP A 67 -11.80 -10.55 8.66
C ASP A 67 -12.10 -10.41 10.16
N ILE A 68 -12.00 -9.20 10.72
CA ILE A 68 -12.38 -8.91 12.11
C ILE A 68 -13.86 -9.22 12.33
N SER A 69 -14.76 -8.75 11.45
CA SER A 69 -16.19 -9.00 11.62
C SER A 69 -16.53 -10.51 11.57
N GLN A 70 -15.84 -11.28 10.73
CA GLN A 70 -16.00 -12.74 10.70
C GLN A 70 -15.47 -13.39 11.98
N LEU A 71 -14.34 -12.93 12.51
CA LEU A 71 -13.79 -13.44 13.76
C LEU A 71 -14.69 -13.14 14.95
N GLU A 72 -15.26 -11.95 15.03
CA GLU A 72 -16.23 -11.56 16.07
C GLU A 72 -17.49 -12.43 16.02
N GLN A 73 -18.03 -12.70 14.82
CA GLN A 73 -19.17 -13.60 14.67
C GLN A 73 -18.85 -15.02 15.12
N ARG A 74 -17.68 -15.55 14.74
CA ARG A 74 -17.24 -16.88 15.18
C ARG A 74 -17.04 -16.94 16.68
N TYR A 75 -16.46 -15.91 17.27
CA TYR A 75 -16.27 -15.82 18.72
C TYR A 75 -17.61 -15.86 19.45
N ALA A 76 -18.57 -15.04 19.03
CA ALA A 76 -19.92 -15.01 19.61
C ALA A 76 -20.64 -16.37 19.48
N SER A 77 -20.48 -17.06 18.34
CA SER A 77 -21.03 -18.40 18.13
C SER A 77 -20.44 -19.41 19.12
N VAL A 78 -19.11 -19.46 19.22
CA VAL A 78 -18.40 -20.38 20.12
C VAL A 78 -18.72 -20.08 21.58
N GLU A 79 -18.81 -18.81 21.96
CA GLU A 79 -19.20 -18.40 23.30
C GLU A 79 -20.63 -18.87 23.65
N GLY A 80 -21.57 -18.70 22.71
CA GLY A 80 -22.94 -19.21 22.84
C GLY A 80 -22.99 -20.72 23.01
N GLU A 81 -22.27 -21.48 22.16
CA GLU A 81 -22.17 -22.94 22.25
C GLU A 81 -21.56 -23.38 23.58
N ASN A 82 -20.50 -22.71 24.04
CA ASN A 82 -19.87 -23.01 25.32
C ASN A 82 -20.83 -22.74 26.49
N GLY A 83 -21.62 -21.66 26.43
CA GLY A 83 -22.69 -21.40 27.39
C GLY A 83 -23.73 -22.52 27.43
N GLN A 84 -24.17 -22.99 26.27
CA GLN A 84 -25.12 -24.11 26.17
C GLN A 84 -24.53 -25.41 26.71
N LEU A 85 -23.28 -25.74 26.34
CA LEU A 85 -22.59 -26.93 26.82
C LEU A 85 -22.39 -26.89 28.34
N LYS A 86 -22.02 -25.73 28.91
CA LYS A 86 -21.94 -25.55 30.37
C LYS A 86 -23.30 -25.76 31.04
N ALA A 87 -24.38 -25.24 30.47
CA ALA A 87 -25.73 -25.45 31.00
C ALA A 87 -26.15 -26.92 30.95
N GLN A 88 -25.88 -27.60 29.83
CA GLN A 88 -26.14 -29.04 29.68
C GLN A 88 -25.30 -29.86 30.67
N LEU A 89 -24.02 -29.53 30.84
CA LEU A 89 -23.15 -30.21 31.79
C LEU A 89 -23.66 -30.01 33.22
N ALA A 90 -24.03 -28.79 33.61
CA ALA A 90 -24.63 -28.51 34.92
C ALA A 90 -25.94 -29.30 35.13
N GLN A 91 -26.77 -29.40 34.10
CA GLN A 91 -28.00 -30.19 34.14
C GLN A 91 -27.72 -31.69 34.27
N MET A 92 -26.74 -32.24 33.55
CA MET A 92 -26.34 -33.64 33.67
C MET A 92 -25.67 -33.95 35.01
N ALA A 93 -24.85 -33.02 35.52
CA ALA A 93 -24.19 -33.12 36.82
C ALA A 93 -25.14 -32.88 38.00
N SER A 94 -26.40 -32.50 37.75
CA SER A 94 -27.38 -32.36 38.82
C SER A 94 -27.55 -33.69 39.55
N LYS A 95 -27.62 -33.64 40.89
CA LYS A 95 -27.77 -34.82 41.75
C LYS A 95 -28.95 -35.70 41.31
N SER A 96 -30.02 -35.10 40.80
CA SER A 96 -31.23 -35.80 40.37
C SER A 96 -31.03 -36.65 39.11
N THR A 97 -30.29 -36.11 38.12
CA THR A 97 -29.97 -36.78 36.86
C THR A 97 -28.96 -37.89 37.08
N LEU A 98 -27.92 -37.62 37.88
CA LEU A 98 -26.95 -38.63 38.29
C LEU A 98 -27.60 -39.77 39.08
N ALA A 99 -28.52 -39.48 40.01
CA ALA A 99 -29.26 -40.51 40.74
C ALA A 99 -30.17 -41.35 39.83
N LYS A 100 -30.83 -40.75 38.83
CA LYS A 100 -31.63 -41.47 37.83
C LYS A 100 -30.76 -42.36 36.94
N LEU A 101 -29.61 -41.86 36.50
CA LEU A 101 -28.61 -42.62 35.73
C LEU A 101 -28.05 -43.78 36.55
N GLY A 102 -27.66 -43.54 37.80
CA GLY A 102 -27.19 -44.58 38.71
C GLY A 102 -28.22 -45.70 38.87
N LYS A 103 -29.49 -45.37 39.10
CA LYS A 103 -30.57 -46.36 39.17
C LYS A 103 -30.73 -47.17 37.87
N ARG A 104 -30.64 -46.52 36.70
CA ARG A 104 -30.71 -47.21 35.39
C ARG A 104 -29.53 -48.13 35.14
N LEU A 105 -28.36 -47.78 35.65
CA LEU A 105 -27.14 -48.60 35.58
C LEU A 105 -27.10 -49.70 36.65
N GLY A 106 -28.16 -49.86 37.44
CA GLY A 106 -28.23 -50.85 38.52
C GLY A 106 -27.41 -50.47 39.77
N LEU A 107 -26.88 -49.25 39.84
CA LEU A 107 -26.17 -48.76 41.01
C LEU A 107 -27.18 -48.50 42.13
N ARG A 108 -26.99 -49.18 43.26
CA ARG A 108 -27.70 -48.85 44.50
C ARG A 108 -27.14 -47.56 45.10
N PRO A 109 -27.97 -46.76 45.78
CA PRO A 109 -27.46 -45.63 46.55
C PRO A 109 -26.42 -46.16 47.56
N PRO A 110 -25.29 -45.45 47.74
CA PRO A 110 -24.27 -45.88 48.70
C PRO A 110 -24.88 -45.91 50.10
N ALA A 111 -24.47 -46.90 50.89
CA ALA A 111 -24.81 -46.94 52.30
C ALA A 111 -24.05 -45.83 53.06
N GLN A 112 -24.56 -45.38 54.21
CA GLN A 112 -24.03 -44.20 54.91
C GLN A 112 -22.55 -44.33 55.30
N ASP A 113 -22.10 -45.56 55.54
CA ASP A 113 -20.72 -45.98 55.80
C ASP A 113 -19.78 -45.85 54.59
N GLN A 114 -20.32 -45.72 53.38
CA GLN A 114 -19.54 -45.55 52.14
C GLN A 114 -19.41 -44.08 51.71
N ILE A 115 -20.03 -43.15 52.44
CA ILE A 115 -19.98 -41.71 52.12
C ILE A 115 -18.78 -41.09 52.84
N VAL A 116 -17.68 -40.92 52.11
CA VAL A 116 -16.50 -40.19 52.63
C VAL A 116 -16.75 -38.68 52.49
N THR A 117 -16.89 -37.99 53.61
CA THR A 117 -16.92 -36.51 53.66
C THR A 117 -15.50 -36.00 53.89
N LEU A 118 -15.01 -35.18 52.96
CA LEU A 118 -13.71 -34.51 53.10
C LEU A 118 -13.91 -33.16 53.82
N PRO A 119 -12.98 -32.75 54.70
CA PRO A 119 -13.02 -31.43 55.32
C PRO A 119 -12.78 -30.33 54.26
N GLU A 120 -13.51 -29.20 54.41
CA GLU A 120 -13.36 -27.99 53.59
C GLU A 120 -12.01 -27.29 53.76
#